data_AF-A0A847LD13-F1
#
_entry.id   AF-A0A847LD13-F1
#
_cell.length_a   1.000
_cell.length_b   1.000
_cell.length_c   1.000
_cell.angle_alpha   90.00
_cell.angle_beta   90.00
_cell.angle_gamma   90.00
#
_symmetry.space_group_name_H-M   'P 1'
#
loop_
_entity.id
_entity.type
_entity.pdbx_description
1 polymer ?
#
loop_
_entity_poly.entity_id
_entity_poly.type
_entity_poly.pdbx_seq_one_letter_code
_entity_poly.pdbx_strand_id
1 'polypeptide(L)'
;MKRLLVTGFLILLCSGLAVAAPRVAEWASLLPTAEVTDLLQQMGSGNEAFTTLGATTVVRSGPQFIENLKKKKAADLPMTELAAGESLWLLTTKDPALREVRFPGVRVLWKGSGFRVLAATETGKMGLAAKMSDFSRLDPLPANEVVLTPPRKPAWKSRPREPLDSLLGLIEPAAFKADLEALVDLKTRYTYADGAAKAIDHCEKVFQGLSLQTRRLPFQSSSTPRENLEAFFPGSASDQAGEVIVIGHLDSTSEKASTFAPGADDNGSGAAGVLALARLVARAKAARADVRFLVVLGEEQGLLGSKAYVAGLSPAALARIRYVINMDMIGFDRTPPLSLLIETNSFNTAMAEKTADLAGRYTTMTSQISYHAWGSDHVPFLNKKIPTILTIESEFDDNPNYHRTTDLIPAVNFDLCHQILRLNAALLAEYAGVQLPPAGEGGAD
;
A
#
# COMPACT_ATOMS: atom_id res chain seq x y z
N MET A 1 -9.93 -59.51 32.15
CA MET A 1 -10.80 -59.20 33.30
C MET A 1 -11.83 -58.19 32.88
N LYS A 2 -13.11 -58.44 33.22
CA LYS A 2 -14.28 -57.64 32.85
C LYS A 2 -14.37 -56.34 33.67
N ARG A 3 -14.91 -55.30 33.02
CA ARG A 3 -15.83 -54.23 33.47
C ARG A 3 -15.49 -53.43 34.74
N LEU A 4 -15.61 -52.10 34.64
CA LEU A 4 -16.51 -51.36 35.55
C LEU A 4 -16.99 -50.03 34.92
N LEU A 5 -18.31 -49.82 35.01
CA LEU A 5 -18.97 -48.52 34.91
C LEU A 5 -18.47 -47.60 36.03
N VAL A 6 -18.40 -46.28 35.76
CA VAL A 6 -18.55 -45.26 36.79
C VAL A 6 -19.54 -44.20 36.31
N THR A 7 -20.51 -43.96 37.18
CA THR A 7 -21.66 -43.08 37.09
C THR A 7 -21.30 -41.69 37.64
N GLY A 8 -21.74 -40.62 36.95
CA GLY A 8 -22.18 -39.31 37.48
C GLY A 8 -21.24 -38.44 38.33
N PHE A 9 -21.08 -37.16 37.94
CA PHE A 9 -21.44 -36.03 38.81
C PHE A 9 -21.55 -34.73 38.01
N LEU A 10 -22.66 -34.03 38.26
CA LEU A 10 -23.01 -32.69 37.80
C LEU A 10 -22.26 -31.69 38.69
N ILE A 11 -21.46 -30.77 38.12
CA ILE A 11 -21.03 -29.54 38.81
C ILE A 11 -21.30 -28.36 37.88
N LEU A 12 -22.28 -27.56 38.30
CA LEU A 12 -22.48 -26.17 37.90
C LEU A 12 -21.23 -25.37 38.23
N LEU A 13 -20.72 -24.63 37.25
CA LEU A 13 -19.98 -23.39 37.47
C LEU A 13 -20.58 -22.34 36.54
N CYS A 14 -21.69 -21.75 37.00
CA CYS A 14 -22.17 -20.47 36.52
C CYS A 14 -21.29 -19.37 37.11
N SER A 15 -20.36 -18.84 36.32
CA SER A 15 -19.84 -17.48 36.50
C SER A 15 -19.01 -17.06 35.28
N GLY A 16 -19.60 -16.22 34.44
CA GLY A 16 -18.91 -15.66 33.30
C GLY A 16 -19.89 -14.98 32.36
N LEU A 17 -20.24 -13.73 32.68
CA LEU A 17 -20.80 -12.70 31.81
C LEU A 17 -21.68 -13.24 30.67
N ALA A 18 -23.00 -13.16 30.84
CA ALA A 18 -23.90 -13.13 29.71
C ALA A 18 -23.48 -11.94 28.82
N VAL A 19 -22.66 -12.23 27.80
CA VAL A 19 -22.48 -11.32 26.68
C VAL A 19 -23.88 -11.21 26.10
N ALA A 20 -24.49 -10.03 26.23
CA ALA A 20 -25.75 -9.74 25.58
C ALA A 20 -25.63 -10.21 24.14
N ALA A 21 -26.57 -11.04 23.68
CA ALA A 21 -26.60 -11.50 22.30
C ALA A 21 -26.42 -10.26 21.40
N PRO A 22 -25.41 -10.21 20.52
CA PRO A 22 -25.20 -9.04 19.68
C PRO A 22 -26.50 -8.81 18.92
N ARG A 23 -27.07 -7.60 19.08
CA ARG A 23 -28.24 -7.21 18.30
C ARG A 23 -27.87 -7.36 16.83
N VAL A 24 -28.65 -8.13 16.09
CA VAL A 24 -28.47 -8.24 14.64
C VAL A 24 -28.63 -6.84 14.07
N ALA A 25 -27.59 -6.31 13.44
CA ALA A 25 -27.70 -5.04 12.74
C ALA A 25 -28.67 -5.23 11.56
N GLU A 26 -29.67 -4.36 11.47
CA GLU A 26 -30.68 -4.41 10.41
C GLU A 26 -30.41 -3.40 9.29
N TRP A 27 -29.53 -2.41 9.56
CA TRP A 27 -29.27 -1.31 8.65
C TRP A 27 -27.77 -1.04 8.53
N ALA A 28 -27.36 -0.61 7.35
CA ALA A 28 -26.06 0.00 7.06
C ALA A 28 -26.28 1.44 6.58
N SER A 29 -25.63 2.40 7.25
CA SER A 29 -25.66 3.81 6.87
C SER A 29 -24.26 4.25 6.44
N LEU A 30 -24.17 5.02 5.36
CA LEU A 30 -22.92 5.62 4.90
C LEU A 30 -22.92 7.09 5.33
N LEU A 31 -22.15 7.42 6.36
CA LEU A 31 -22.16 8.73 6.99
C LEU A 31 -20.83 9.46 6.73
N PRO A 32 -20.80 10.80 6.65
CA PRO A 32 -19.55 11.55 6.65
C PRO A 32 -18.73 11.23 7.90
N THR A 33 -17.45 10.89 7.75
CA THR A 33 -16.60 10.50 8.89
C THR A 33 -16.51 11.58 9.96
N ALA A 34 -16.56 12.86 9.58
CA ALA A 34 -16.53 13.98 10.51
C ALA A 34 -17.77 14.05 11.43
N GLU A 35 -18.90 13.47 11.02
CA GLU A 35 -20.17 13.55 11.74
C GLU A 35 -20.46 12.30 12.57
N VAL A 36 -19.77 11.18 12.30
CA VAL A 36 -20.10 9.88 12.90
C VAL A 36 -19.98 9.90 14.42
N THR A 37 -18.89 10.43 14.95
CA THR A 37 -18.67 10.48 16.41
C THR A 37 -19.78 11.28 17.09
N ASP A 38 -20.10 12.46 16.58
CA ASP A 38 -21.14 13.32 17.14
C ASP A 38 -22.53 12.67 17.06
N LEU A 39 -22.86 12.04 15.93
CA LEU A 39 -24.12 11.32 15.75
C LEU A 39 -24.24 10.11 16.68
N LEU A 40 -23.18 9.33 16.82
CA LEU A 40 -23.13 8.18 17.73
C LEU A 40 -23.24 8.60 19.19
N GLN A 41 -22.59 9.69 19.60
CA GLN A 41 -22.70 10.22 20.96
C GLN A 41 -24.09 10.75 21.27
N GLN A 42 -24.71 11.45 20.33
CA GLN A 42 -26.01 12.10 20.55
C GLN A 42 -27.20 11.13 20.48
N MET A 43 -27.08 10.04 19.72
CA MET A 43 -28.23 9.21 19.33
C MET A 43 -27.97 7.70 19.36
N GLY A 44 -26.73 7.27 19.56
CA GLY A 44 -26.32 5.87 19.59
C GLY A 44 -26.88 5.14 20.80
N SER A 45 -27.16 3.86 20.62
CA SER A 45 -27.52 2.94 21.69
C SER A 45 -26.30 2.28 22.36
N GLY A 46 -25.10 2.50 21.79
CA GLY A 46 -23.85 1.85 22.20
C GLY A 46 -23.62 0.47 21.57
N ASN A 47 -24.56 0.00 20.74
CA ASN A 47 -24.47 -1.30 20.05
C ASN A 47 -24.09 -1.16 18.57
N GLU A 48 -23.86 0.06 18.11
CA GLU A 48 -23.48 0.35 16.74
C GLU A 48 -22.03 -0.10 16.48
N ALA A 49 -21.77 -0.64 15.29
CA ALA A 49 -20.42 -0.95 14.83
C ALA A 49 -20.08 -0.07 13.63
N PHE A 50 -18.85 0.43 13.56
CA PHE A 50 -18.44 1.35 12.50
C PHE A 50 -17.17 0.90 11.78
N THR A 51 -17.05 1.26 10.51
CA THR A 51 -15.84 1.04 9.71
C THR A 51 -15.52 2.31 8.94
N THR A 52 -14.36 2.91 9.20
CA THR A 52 -13.96 4.16 8.54
C THR A 52 -13.22 3.87 7.24
N LEU A 53 -13.73 4.46 6.16
CA LEU A 53 -13.32 4.30 4.78
C LEU A 53 -13.11 5.70 4.15
N GLY A 54 -12.05 6.37 4.55
CA GLY A 54 -11.72 7.72 4.08
C GLY A 54 -12.65 8.77 4.68
N ALA A 55 -13.35 9.52 3.83
CA ALA A 55 -14.33 10.52 4.24
C ALA A 55 -15.73 9.92 4.54
N THR A 56 -15.90 8.61 4.34
CA THR A 56 -17.14 7.88 4.61
C THR A 56 -16.90 6.86 5.71
N THR A 57 -17.87 6.73 6.61
CA THR A 57 -17.90 5.66 7.60
C THR A 57 -19.17 4.85 7.42
N VAL A 58 -19.01 3.54 7.33
CA VAL A 58 -20.13 2.61 7.31
C VAL A 58 -20.52 2.31 8.75
N VAL A 59 -21.75 2.63 9.12
CA VAL A 59 -22.31 2.35 10.45
C VAL A 59 -23.35 1.24 10.32
N ARG A 60 -23.10 0.12 11.01
CA ARG A 60 -24.07 -0.96 11.22
C ARG A 60 -24.85 -0.65 12.49
N SER A 61 -26.17 -0.54 12.38
CA SER A 61 -27.03 -0.09 13.48
C SER A 61 -28.39 -0.78 13.49
N GLY A 62 -29.07 -0.71 14.63
CA GLY A 62 -30.46 -1.18 14.79
C GLY A 62 -31.52 -0.09 14.51
N PRO A 63 -32.82 -0.46 14.53
CA PRO A 63 -33.94 0.43 14.22
C PRO A 63 -33.93 1.76 14.97
N GLN A 64 -33.59 1.73 16.26
CA GLN A 64 -33.64 2.92 17.11
C GLN A 64 -32.72 4.05 16.62
N PHE A 65 -31.50 3.71 16.18
CA PHE A 65 -30.55 4.69 15.65
C PHE A 65 -31.07 5.30 14.34
N ILE A 66 -31.67 4.47 13.49
CA ILE A 66 -32.28 4.89 12.22
C ILE A 66 -33.50 5.79 12.44
N GLU A 67 -34.37 5.46 13.40
CA GLU A 67 -35.49 6.33 13.77
C GLU A 67 -35.01 7.70 14.25
N ASN A 68 -33.93 7.73 15.03
CA ASN A 68 -33.34 8.98 15.53
C ASN A 68 -32.73 9.81 14.38
N LEU A 69 -32.01 9.17 13.44
CA LEU A 69 -31.50 9.82 12.23
C LEU A 69 -32.62 10.47 11.40
N LYS A 70 -33.71 9.73 11.16
CA LYS A 70 -34.89 10.23 10.42
C LYS A 70 -35.52 11.45 11.09
N LYS A 71 -35.59 11.48 12.43
CA LYS A 71 -36.15 12.60 13.20
C LYS A 71 -35.32 13.88 13.12
N LYS A 72 -33.99 13.78 13.02
CA LYS A 72 -33.09 14.96 12.95
C LYS A 72 -32.99 15.64 11.58
N LYS A 73 -33.83 15.27 10.61
CA LYS A 73 -33.73 15.72 9.20
C LYS A 73 -32.38 15.38 8.54
N ALA A 74 -31.66 14.38 9.05
CA ALA A 74 -30.56 13.73 8.32
C ALA A 74 -31.09 12.78 7.22
N ALA A 75 -32.28 13.07 6.68
CA ALA A 75 -33.06 12.16 5.83
C ALA A 75 -32.43 11.96 4.44
N ASP A 76 -31.52 12.84 4.04
CA ASP A 76 -30.82 12.78 2.76
C ASP A 76 -29.54 11.92 2.83
N LEU A 77 -29.19 11.38 4.00
CA LEU A 77 -28.02 10.52 4.14
C LEU A 77 -28.29 9.13 3.52
N PRO A 78 -27.32 8.56 2.78
CA PRO A 78 -27.48 7.26 2.16
C PRO A 78 -27.60 6.16 3.21
N MET A 79 -28.80 5.60 3.31
CA MET A 79 -29.13 4.49 4.20
C MET A 79 -29.55 3.27 3.38
N THR A 80 -29.11 2.10 3.80
CA THR A 80 -29.41 0.82 3.16
C THR A 80 -29.92 -0.17 4.20
N GLU A 81 -31.09 -0.73 3.93
CA GLU A 81 -31.60 -1.88 4.70
C GLU A 81 -30.78 -3.12 4.35
N LEU A 82 -30.43 -3.89 5.38
CA LEU A 82 -29.86 -5.22 5.20
C LEU A 82 -31.00 -6.22 5.22
N ALA A 83 -31.15 -7.00 4.15
CA ALA A 83 -32.10 -8.09 4.10
C ALA A 83 -31.67 -9.21 5.06
N ALA A 84 -32.65 -10.02 5.49
CA ALA A 84 -32.37 -11.17 6.34
C ALA A 84 -31.31 -12.09 5.71
N GLY A 85 -30.25 -12.39 6.47
CA GLY A 85 -29.12 -13.23 6.01
C GLY A 85 -28.04 -12.48 5.23
N GLU A 86 -28.15 -11.16 5.03
CA GLU A 86 -27.07 -10.37 4.46
C GLU A 86 -25.95 -10.09 5.46
N SER A 87 -24.71 -10.15 4.98
CA SER A 87 -23.52 -9.73 5.73
C SER A 87 -22.66 -8.76 4.92
N LEU A 88 -21.92 -7.90 5.62
CA LEU A 88 -21.04 -6.92 5.00
C LEU A 88 -19.63 -7.47 4.81
N TRP A 89 -19.06 -7.22 3.62
CA TRP A 89 -17.73 -7.65 3.22
C TRP A 89 -16.91 -6.47 2.69
N LEU A 90 -15.60 -6.52 2.90
CA LEU A 90 -14.62 -5.63 2.30
C LEU A 90 -13.87 -6.40 1.21
N LEU A 91 -13.91 -5.89 -0.02
CA LEU A 91 -13.25 -6.46 -1.19
C LEU A 91 -12.16 -5.51 -1.70
N THR A 92 -11.00 -6.08 -2.03
CA THR A 92 -9.97 -5.47 -2.89
C THR A 92 -9.59 -6.41 -4.03
N THR A 93 -9.29 -5.85 -5.20
CA THR A 93 -8.92 -6.63 -6.39
C THR A 93 -8.05 -5.83 -7.36
N LYS A 94 -7.04 -6.48 -7.94
CA LYS A 94 -6.29 -5.97 -9.09
C LYS A 94 -7.05 -6.12 -10.41
N ASP A 95 -8.03 -7.03 -10.50
CA ASP A 95 -8.71 -7.33 -11.77
C ASP A 95 -9.71 -6.23 -12.14
N PRO A 96 -9.47 -5.47 -13.24
CA PRO A 96 -10.40 -4.45 -13.70
C PRO A 96 -11.80 -5.01 -14.04
N ALA A 97 -11.90 -6.26 -14.48
CA ALA A 97 -13.18 -6.91 -14.80
C ALA A 97 -14.02 -7.18 -13.55
N LEU A 98 -13.39 -7.29 -12.38
CA LEU A 98 -14.06 -7.47 -11.10
C LEU A 98 -14.30 -6.14 -10.37
N ARG A 99 -13.88 -5.00 -10.93
CA ARG A 99 -14.16 -3.67 -10.36
C ARG A 99 -15.65 -3.32 -10.37
N GLU A 100 -16.39 -3.81 -11.38
CA GLU A 100 -17.86 -3.72 -11.47
C GLU A 100 -18.53 -5.02 -11.03
N VAL A 101 -18.29 -5.44 -9.78
CA VAL A 101 -18.89 -6.64 -9.20
C VAL A 101 -20.40 -6.69 -9.44
N ARG A 102 -20.86 -7.63 -10.27
CA ARG A 102 -22.27 -7.99 -10.45
C ARG A 102 -22.46 -9.49 -10.21
N PHE A 103 -22.46 -9.88 -8.94
CA PHE A 103 -22.82 -11.25 -8.56
C PHE A 103 -24.29 -11.32 -8.14
N PRO A 104 -25.03 -12.37 -8.54
CA PRO A 104 -26.35 -12.63 -7.98
C PRO A 104 -26.30 -12.68 -6.45
N GLY A 105 -27.19 -11.94 -5.79
CA GLY A 105 -27.26 -11.90 -4.32
C GLY A 105 -26.16 -11.07 -3.64
N VAL A 106 -25.41 -10.24 -4.39
CA VAL A 106 -24.41 -9.29 -3.88
C VAL A 106 -24.76 -7.87 -4.36
N ARG A 107 -24.61 -6.89 -3.47
CA ARG A 107 -24.87 -5.47 -3.72
C ARG A 107 -23.63 -4.67 -3.32
N VAL A 108 -23.20 -3.74 -4.15
CA VAL A 108 -22.12 -2.80 -3.78
C VAL A 108 -22.74 -1.63 -3.03
N LEU A 109 -22.34 -1.42 -1.78
CA LEU A 109 -22.80 -0.32 -0.94
C LEU A 109 -21.91 0.91 -1.08
N TRP A 110 -20.60 0.70 -1.18
CA TRP A 110 -19.60 1.76 -1.23
C TRP A 110 -18.42 1.32 -2.09
N LYS A 111 -17.76 2.28 -2.74
CA LYS A 111 -16.50 2.09 -3.45
C LYS A 111 -15.61 3.33 -3.29
N GLY A 112 -14.30 3.13 -3.17
CA GLY A 112 -13.32 4.21 -3.14
C GLY A 112 -11.91 3.71 -2.80
N SER A 113 -10.89 4.32 -3.40
CA SER A 113 -9.47 4.06 -3.11
C SER A 113 -9.08 2.57 -3.07
N GLY A 114 -9.53 1.77 -4.04
CA GLY A 114 -9.25 0.33 -4.08
C GLY A 114 -10.28 -0.57 -3.39
N PHE A 115 -11.09 -0.01 -2.51
CA PHE A 115 -11.96 -0.75 -1.60
C PHE A 115 -13.40 -0.74 -2.06
N ARG A 116 -14.10 -1.86 -1.81
CA ARG A 116 -15.55 -2.00 -2.00
C ARG A 116 -16.19 -2.59 -0.75
N VAL A 117 -17.29 -1.99 -0.32
CA VAL A 117 -18.15 -2.59 0.71
C VAL A 117 -19.30 -3.29 0.02
N LEU A 118 -19.43 -4.59 0.24
CA LEU A 118 -20.47 -5.42 -0.34
C LEU A 118 -21.46 -5.85 0.73
N ALA A 119 -22.76 -5.86 0.41
CA ALA A 119 -23.76 -6.63 1.15
C ALA A 119 -24.03 -7.93 0.37
N ALA A 120 -23.94 -9.07 1.03
CA ALA A 120 -24.12 -10.37 0.39
C ALA A 120 -25.08 -11.27 1.18
N THR A 121 -26.10 -11.80 0.50
CA THR A 121 -27.00 -12.86 0.99
C THR A 121 -26.26 -14.19 1.18
N GLU A 122 -26.89 -15.23 1.74
CA GLU A 122 -26.31 -16.60 1.78
C GLU A 122 -25.84 -17.10 0.42
N THR A 123 -26.67 -16.96 -0.62
CA THR A 123 -26.30 -17.34 -1.99
C THR A 123 -25.14 -16.49 -2.51
N GLY A 124 -25.16 -15.18 -2.24
CA GLY A 124 -24.08 -14.27 -2.61
C GLY A 124 -22.75 -14.64 -1.95
N LYS A 125 -22.77 -15.01 -0.66
CA LYS A 125 -21.60 -15.48 0.08
C LYS A 125 -20.99 -16.74 -0.53
N MET A 126 -21.82 -17.71 -0.92
CA MET A 126 -21.34 -18.92 -1.60
C MET A 126 -20.69 -18.57 -2.94
N GLY A 127 -21.27 -17.64 -3.71
CA GLY A 127 -20.71 -17.17 -4.97
C GLY A 127 -19.37 -16.44 -4.80
N LEU A 128 -19.27 -15.56 -3.79
CA LEU A 128 -18.03 -14.87 -3.45
C LEU A 128 -16.94 -15.87 -3.00
N ALA A 129 -17.28 -16.84 -2.15
CA ALA A 129 -16.34 -17.86 -1.70
C ALA A 129 -15.82 -18.73 -2.85
N ALA A 130 -16.69 -19.08 -3.82
CA ALA A 130 -16.30 -19.85 -4.99
C ALA A 130 -15.32 -19.12 -5.92
N LYS A 131 -15.24 -17.78 -5.83
CA LYS A 131 -14.36 -16.91 -6.62
C LYS A 131 -13.25 -16.28 -5.81
N MET A 132 -12.97 -16.78 -4.61
CA MET A 132 -11.99 -16.17 -3.72
C MET A 132 -10.58 -16.10 -4.33
N SER A 133 -10.25 -17.01 -5.26
CA SER A 133 -9.00 -16.97 -6.04
C SER A 133 -8.88 -15.77 -6.98
N ASP A 134 -10.02 -15.18 -7.36
CA ASP A 134 -10.07 -14.09 -8.33
C ASP A 134 -9.91 -12.72 -7.64
N PHE A 135 -10.00 -12.68 -6.31
CA PHE A 135 -9.86 -11.48 -5.51
C PHE A 135 -8.48 -11.38 -4.88
N SER A 136 -7.96 -10.17 -4.78
CA SER A 136 -6.74 -9.94 -4.00
C SER A 136 -7.01 -10.11 -2.50
N ARG A 137 -8.19 -9.65 -2.04
CA ARG A 137 -8.64 -9.88 -0.66
C ARG A 137 -10.16 -9.79 -0.56
N LEU A 138 -10.76 -10.67 0.23
CA LEU A 138 -12.17 -10.63 0.59
C LEU A 138 -12.33 -10.96 2.07
N ASP A 139 -12.61 -9.95 2.88
CA ASP A 139 -12.77 -10.08 4.33
C ASP A 139 -14.18 -9.69 4.77
N PRO A 140 -14.69 -10.21 5.89
CA PRO A 140 -15.80 -9.57 6.58
C PRO A 140 -15.47 -8.10 6.88
N LEU A 141 -16.45 -7.21 6.76
CA LEU A 141 -16.23 -5.78 7.05
C LEU A 141 -15.82 -5.60 8.53
N PRO A 142 -14.61 -5.09 8.81
CA PRO A 142 -14.08 -5.03 10.17
C PRO A 142 -14.90 -4.09 11.04
N ALA A 143 -15.14 -4.46 12.30
CA ALA A 143 -15.94 -3.69 13.23
C ALA A 143 -15.06 -2.79 14.10
N ASN A 144 -15.42 -1.51 14.19
CA ASN A 144 -14.76 -0.50 15.02
C ASN A 144 -13.30 -0.26 14.62
N GLU A 145 -13.02 -0.30 13.32
CA GLU A 145 -11.70 -0.15 12.75
C GLU A 145 -11.65 0.99 11.73
N VAL A 146 -10.45 1.57 11.59
CA VAL A 146 -10.11 2.49 10.50
C VAL A 146 -9.37 1.69 9.44
N VAL A 147 -10.07 1.41 8.33
CA VAL A 147 -9.47 0.77 7.16
C VAL A 147 -8.67 1.80 6.36
N LEU A 148 -9.28 2.96 6.13
CA LEU A 148 -8.70 4.09 5.40
C LEU A 148 -8.96 5.38 6.19
N THR A 149 -7.92 6.16 6.47
CA THR A 149 -8.07 7.44 7.17
C THR A 149 -8.72 8.50 6.27
N PRO A 150 -9.40 9.51 6.84
CA PRO A 150 -9.80 10.69 6.09
C PRO A 150 -8.61 11.35 5.35
N PRO A 151 -8.86 11.96 4.18
CA PRO A 151 -7.82 12.73 3.47
C PRO A 151 -7.24 13.85 4.32
N ARG A 152 -5.91 13.89 4.43
CA ARG A 152 -5.14 14.91 5.14
C ARG A 152 -4.56 15.88 4.14
N LYS A 153 -5.00 17.13 4.21
CA LYS A 153 -4.45 18.21 3.38
C LYS A 153 -3.03 18.56 3.83
N PRO A 154 -2.16 18.99 2.91
CA PRO A 154 -0.83 19.46 3.29
C PRO A 154 -0.93 20.67 4.22
N ALA A 155 -0.06 20.73 5.23
CA ALA A 155 -0.07 21.76 6.26
C ALA A 155 0.71 23.02 5.83
N TRP A 156 0.61 23.40 4.55
CA TRP A 156 1.40 24.49 3.96
C TRP A 156 0.98 25.86 4.49
N LYS A 157 1.62 26.28 5.58
CA LYS A 157 1.65 27.67 6.04
C LYS A 157 3.10 28.03 6.33
N SER A 158 3.78 28.54 5.30
CA SER A 158 5.08 29.26 5.37
C SER A 158 6.14 28.65 6.29
N ARG A 159 7.13 27.95 5.74
CA ARG A 159 8.28 27.46 6.51
C ARG A 159 9.59 28.14 6.10
N PRO A 160 10.52 28.37 7.06
CA PRO A 160 11.93 28.60 6.75
C PRO A 160 12.47 27.43 5.91
N ARG A 161 13.43 27.69 5.01
CA ARG A 161 14.15 26.61 4.33
C ARG A 161 14.84 25.74 5.38
N GLU A 162 14.44 24.49 5.49
CA GLU A 162 15.02 23.52 6.41
C GLU A 162 16.23 22.84 5.74
N PRO A 163 17.21 22.32 6.50
CA PRO A 163 18.33 21.55 5.94
C PRO A 163 17.90 20.43 4.98
N LEU A 164 16.70 19.87 5.17
CA LEU A 164 16.15 18.83 4.31
C LEU A 164 15.80 19.33 2.90
N ASP A 165 15.40 20.60 2.73
CA ASP A 165 15.03 21.13 1.40
C ASP A 165 16.19 21.05 0.40
N SER A 166 17.43 21.24 0.87
CA SER A 166 18.63 21.10 0.06
C SER A 166 18.85 19.65 -0.38
N LEU A 167 18.59 18.67 0.50
CA LEU A 167 18.64 17.25 0.13
C LEU A 167 17.56 16.91 -0.91
N LEU A 168 16.33 17.40 -0.70
CA LEU A 168 15.23 17.19 -1.64
C LEU A 168 15.50 17.82 -3.01
N GLY A 169 16.30 18.89 -3.06
CA GLY A 169 16.77 19.51 -4.29
C GLY A 169 17.77 18.67 -5.09
N LEU A 170 18.30 17.57 -4.52
CA LEU A 170 19.17 16.64 -5.26
C LEU A 170 18.40 15.67 -6.17
N ILE A 171 17.06 15.60 -6.06
CA ILE A 171 16.25 14.80 -6.97
C ILE A 171 16.44 15.34 -8.39
N GLU A 172 16.63 14.43 -9.35
CA GLU A 172 16.88 14.77 -10.75
C GLU A 172 15.70 14.35 -11.64
N PRO A 173 14.69 15.22 -11.84
CA PRO A 173 13.51 14.87 -12.65
C PRO A 173 13.86 14.41 -14.08
N ALA A 174 14.90 14.98 -14.69
CA ALA A 174 15.35 14.59 -16.02
C ALA A 174 15.95 13.18 -16.04
N ALA A 175 16.75 12.81 -15.03
CA ALA A 175 17.33 11.47 -14.94
C ALA A 175 16.25 10.43 -14.62
N PHE A 176 15.30 10.76 -13.74
CA PHE A 176 14.12 9.93 -13.48
C PHE A 176 13.33 9.66 -14.76
N LYS A 177 13.02 10.71 -15.54
CA LYS A 177 12.30 10.58 -16.81
C LYS A 177 13.06 9.71 -17.81
N ALA A 178 14.38 9.90 -17.93
CA ALA A 178 15.22 9.12 -18.84
C ALA A 178 15.25 7.63 -18.46
N ASP A 179 15.31 7.29 -17.17
CA ASP A 179 15.22 5.90 -16.73
C ASP A 179 13.86 5.30 -17.06
N LEU A 180 12.79 6.04 -16.77
CA LEU A 180 11.43 5.60 -17.06
C LEU A 180 11.24 5.35 -18.56
N GLU A 181 11.70 6.27 -19.42
CA GLU A 181 11.69 6.11 -20.88
C GLU A 181 12.49 4.87 -21.30
N ALA A 182 13.69 4.66 -20.75
CA ALA A 182 14.51 3.49 -21.05
C ALA A 182 13.82 2.16 -20.66
N LEU A 183 13.10 2.14 -19.54
CA LEU A 183 12.32 0.98 -19.11
C LEU A 183 11.11 0.72 -20.02
N VAL A 184 10.40 1.77 -20.46
CA VAL A 184 9.22 1.68 -21.33
C VAL A 184 9.61 1.31 -22.78
N ASP A 185 10.74 1.79 -23.27
CA ASP A 185 11.26 1.52 -24.62
C ASP A 185 11.61 0.04 -24.86
N LEU A 186 11.77 -0.74 -23.80
CA LEU A 186 11.89 -2.20 -23.86
C LEU A 186 10.63 -2.89 -24.40
N LYS A 187 9.51 -2.17 -24.53
CA LYS A 187 8.17 -2.60 -24.98
C LYS A 187 7.45 -3.54 -24.03
N THR A 188 8.16 -4.45 -23.38
CA THR A 188 7.65 -5.29 -22.31
C THR A 188 8.76 -5.62 -21.34
N ARG A 189 8.47 -5.55 -20.05
CA ARG A 189 9.31 -6.09 -18.97
C ARG A 189 8.64 -7.28 -18.30
N TYR A 190 7.62 -7.88 -18.93
CA TYR A 190 6.94 -9.07 -18.44
C TYR A 190 7.98 -10.12 -18.01
N THR A 191 7.84 -10.68 -16.82
CA THR A 191 8.86 -11.53 -16.17
C THR A 191 9.38 -12.65 -17.05
N TYR A 192 8.57 -13.17 -17.97
CA TYR A 192 8.98 -14.26 -18.86
C TYR A 192 9.50 -13.82 -20.24
N ALA A 193 9.57 -12.52 -20.52
CA ALA A 193 10.09 -11.95 -21.76
C ALA A 193 11.54 -11.46 -21.60
N ASP A 194 12.28 -11.37 -22.71
CA ASP A 194 13.68 -10.91 -22.74
C ASP A 194 13.87 -9.49 -22.18
N GLY A 195 12.83 -8.65 -22.26
CA GLY A 195 12.89 -7.28 -21.75
C GLY A 195 13.04 -7.21 -20.23
N ALA A 196 12.61 -8.23 -19.48
CA ALA A 196 12.84 -8.29 -18.03
C ALA A 196 14.35 -8.34 -17.69
N ALA A 197 15.11 -9.17 -18.40
CA ALA A 197 16.56 -9.25 -18.22
C ALA A 197 17.26 -7.95 -18.63
N LYS A 198 16.83 -7.34 -19.75
CA LYS A 198 17.36 -6.04 -20.20
C LYS A 198 17.06 -4.90 -19.22
N ALA A 199 15.90 -4.95 -18.54
CA ALA A 199 15.56 -4.00 -17.49
C ALA A 199 16.51 -4.15 -16.29
N ILE A 200 16.80 -5.39 -15.86
CA ILE A 200 17.81 -5.65 -14.82
C ILE A 200 19.18 -5.11 -15.23
N ASP A 201 19.61 -5.35 -16.48
CA ASP A 201 20.87 -4.83 -17.01
C ASP A 201 20.93 -3.29 -16.99
N HIS A 202 19.82 -2.62 -17.33
CA HIS A 202 19.70 -1.15 -17.24
C HIS A 202 19.86 -0.65 -15.81
N CYS A 203 19.08 -1.21 -14.87
CA CYS A 203 19.16 -0.83 -13.46
C CYS A 203 20.56 -1.08 -12.88
N GLU A 204 21.17 -2.22 -13.19
CA GLU A 204 22.52 -2.56 -12.73
C GLU A 204 23.57 -1.58 -13.26
N LYS A 205 23.49 -1.21 -14.54
CA LYS A 205 24.36 -0.20 -15.14
C LYS A 205 24.21 1.17 -14.44
N VAL A 206 22.99 1.58 -14.12
CA VAL A 206 22.74 2.82 -13.37
C VAL A 206 23.37 2.75 -11.98
N PHE A 207 23.13 1.68 -11.23
CA PHE A 207 23.70 1.52 -9.88
C PHE A 207 25.24 1.47 -9.89
N GLN A 208 25.85 0.74 -10.82
CA GLN A 208 27.30 0.67 -10.98
C GLN A 208 27.89 2.03 -11.38
N GLY A 209 27.19 2.80 -12.22
CA GLY A 209 27.57 4.18 -12.56
C GLY A 209 27.56 5.14 -11.36
N LEU A 210 26.85 4.78 -10.28
CA LEU A 210 26.85 5.48 -9.00
C LEU A 210 27.87 4.90 -8.00
N SER A 211 28.73 3.98 -8.45
CA SER A 211 29.70 3.26 -7.62
C SER A 211 29.07 2.45 -6.49
N LEU A 212 27.81 2.01 -6.65
CA LEU A 212 27.14 1.13 -5.70
C LEU A 212 27.49 -0.34 -6.00
N GLN A 213 27.70 -1.13 -4.95
CA GLN A 213 27.90 -2.57 -5.10
C GLN A 213 26.56 -3.22 -5.46
N THR A 214 26.52 -3.96 -6.58
CA THR A 214 25.32 -4.68 -7.02
C THR A 214 25.40 -6.18 -6.74
N ARG A 215 24.23 -6.80 -6.58
CA ARG A 215 24.10 -8.26 -6.51
C ARG A 215 22.81 -8.69 -7.21
N ARG A 216 22.94 -9.61 -8.17
CA ARG A 216 21.79 -10.32 -8.75
C ARG A 216 21.38 -11.46 -7.84
N LEU A 217 20.08 -11.61 -7.64
CA LEU A 217 19.49 -12.56 -6.71
C LEU A 217 18.56 -13.50 -7.48
N PRO A 218 19.05 -14.67 -7.90
CA PRO A 218 18.24 -15.62 -8.64
C PRO A 218 17.14 -16.20 -7.75
N PHE A 219 15.95 -16.36 -8.32
CA PHE A 219 14.82 -17.07 -7.73
C PHE A 219 14.17 -17.98 -8.77
N GLN A 220 13.57 -19.06 -8.29
CA GLN A 220 12.89 -20.01 -9.16
C GLN A 220 11.50 -19.46 -9.55
N SER A 221 11.25 -19.37 -10.86
CA SER A 221 9.93 -19.07 -11.41
C SER A 221 9.72 -19.92 -12.65
N SER A 222 8.77 -20.86 -12.62
CA SER A 222 8.58 -21.85 -13.70
C SER A 222 9.88 -22.64 -14.00
N SER A 223 10.18 -22.94 -15.27
CA SER A 223 11.33 -23.73 -15.71
C SER A 223 12.66 -22.97 -15.81
N THR A 224 12.66 -21.63 -15.72
CA THR A 224 13.85 -20.81 -15.92
C THR A 224 14.02 -19.82 -14.77
N PRO A 225 15.19 -19.77 -14.11
CA PRO A 225 15.44 -18.78 -13.07
C PRO A 225 15.20 -17.35 -13.56
N ARG A 226 14.76 -16.50 -12.63
CA ARG A 226 14.62 -15.05 -12.79
C ARG A 226 15.46 -14.37 -11.71
N GLU A 227 15.82 -13.11 -11.91
CA GLU A 227 16.74 -12.43 -11.02
C GLU A 227 16.11 -11.14 -10.51
N ASN A 228 16.10 -10.94 -9.19
CA ASN A 228 16.01 -9.60 -8.64
C ASN A 228 17.41 -8.96 -8.69
N LEU A 229 17.47 -7.66 -8.49
CA LEU A 229 18.71 -6.91 -8.40
C LEU A 229 18.67 -6.00 -7.17
N GLU A 230 19.74 -6.04 -6.39
CA GLU A 230 19.96 -5.08 -5.32
C GLU A 230 21.25 -4.28 -5.53
N ALA A 231 21.26 -3.06 -5.00
CA ALA A 231 22.42 -2.22 -4.85
C ALA A 231 22.55 -1.74 -3.41
N PHE A 232 23.80 -1.68 -2.92
CA PHE A 232 24.09 -1.38 -1.52
C PHE A 232 24.83 -0.04 -1.38
N PHE A 233 24.32 0.82 -0.51
CA PHE A 233 25.01 1.99 0.01
C PHE A 233 25.34 1.77 1.49
N PRO A 234 26.63 1.70 1.88
CA PRO A 234 27.02 1.49 3.26
C PRO A 234 26.72 2.70 4.14
N GLY A 235 26.11 2.47 5.30
CA GLY A 235 25.97 3.48 6.34
C GLY A 235 27.29 3.76 7.06
N SER A 236 27.40 4.93 7.70
CA SER A 236 28.60 5.34 8.45
C SER A 236 28.61 4.91 9.92
N ALA A 237 27.49 4.40 10.44
CA ALA A 237 27.36 3.99 11.83
C ALA A 237 27.55 2.47 12.02
N SER A 238 27.76 2.04 13.27
CA SER A 238 27.88 0.62 13.62
C SER A 238 26.63 -0.17 13.22
N ASP A 239 26.72 -1.51 13.21
CA ASP A 239 25.62 -2.43 12.86
C ASP A 239 24.28 -2.14 13.56
N GLN A 240 24.29 -1.41 14.69
CA GLN A 240 23.09 -0.98 15.41
C GLN A 240 22.23 0.04 14.63
N ALA A 241 22.79 0.69 13.61
CA ALA A 241 22.05 1.60 12.74
C ALA A 241 21.15 0.88 11.72
N GLY A 242 21.23 -0.46 11.61
CA GLY A 242 20.34 -1.27 10.78
C GLY A 242 20.33 -0.88 9.30
N GLU A 243 19.27 -1.28 8.60
CA GLU A 243 19.11 -1.12 7.16
C GLU A 243 17.73 -0.54 6.82
N VAL A 244 17.70 0.33 5.80
CA VAL A 244 16.48 0.80 5.12
C VAL A 244 16.47 0.27 3.70
N ILE A 245 15.36 -0.34 3.28
CA ILE A 245 15.19 -0.85 1.92
C ILE A 245 14.26 0.08 1.14
N VAL A 246 14.65 0.41 -0.09
CA VAL A 246 13.80 1.04 -1.10
C VAL A 246 13.55 0.00 -2.18
N ILE A 247 12.28 -0.31 -2.43
CA ILE A 247 11.86 -1.37 -3.35
C ILE A 247 10.81 -0.89 -4.36
N GLY A 248 10.85 -1.45 -5.56
CA GLY A 248 9.79 -1.40 -6.56
C GLY A 248 9.94 -2.57 -7.53
N HIS A 249 8.85 -3.07 -8.12
CA HIS A 249 8.97 -4.11 -9.13
C HIS A 249 9.30 -3.56 -10.50
N LEU A 250 9.95 -4.40 -11.29
CA LEU A 250 10.48 -4.06 -12.59
C LEU A 250 9.67 -4.69 -13.72
N ASP A 251 8.97 -5.80 -13.44
CA ASP A 251 8.10 -6.41 -14.42
C ASP A 251 6.84 -5.59 -14.67
N SER A 252 6.20 -5.90 -15.80
CA SER A 252 5.01 -5.21 -16.30
C SER A 252 4.07 -6.22 -16.95
N THR A 253 2.76 -6.01 -16.87
CA THR A 253 1.78 -6.84 -17.57
C THR A 253 0.85 -6.05 -18.47
N SER A 254 0.14 -6.76 -19.37
CA SER A 254 -0.94 -6.21 -20.18
C SER A 254 -1.79 -7.32 -20.79
N GLU A 255 -2.85 -6.98 -21.53
CA GLU A 255 -3.55 -7.94 -22.39
C GLU A 255 -2.67 -8.61 -23.47
N LYS A 256 -1.44 -8.12 -23.68
CA LYS A 256 -0.42 -8.65 -24.59
C LYS A 256 0.94 -8.78 -23.91
N ALA A 257 0.95 -9.17 -22.63
CA ALA A 257 2.12 -9.16 -21.73
C ALA A 257 3.45 -9.59 -22.38
N SER A 258 3.47 -10.71 -23.11
CA SER A 258 4.70 -11.24 -23.74
C SER A 258 5.27 -10.42 -24.89
N THR A 259 4.53 -9.45 -25.43
CA THR A 259 4.92 -8.70 -26.64
C THR A 259 4.86 -7.19 -26.50
N PHE A 260 3.91 -6.68 -25.71
CA PHE A 260 3.72 -5.25 -25.53
C PHE A 260 3.02 -4.97 -24.19
N ALA A 261 3.80 -4.63 -23.18
CA ALA A 261 3.37 -4.21 -21.86
C ALA A 261 4.32 -3.08 -21.42
N PRO A 262 4.07 -1.84 -21.88
CA PRO A 262 5.05 -0.78 -21.69
C PRO A 262 5.21 -0.39 -20.21
N GLY A 263 4.12 -0.46 -19.43
CA GLY A 263 4.16 -0.37 -17.96
C GLY A 263 4.79 0.92 -17.47
N ALA A 264 4.38 2.07 -18.01
CA ALA A 264 4.99 3.35 -17.68
C ALA A 264 4.69 3.74 -16.24
N ASP A 265 3.43 3.71 -15.84
CA ASP A 265 3.04 3.92 -14.46
C ASP A 265 3.24 2.65 -13.63
N ASP A 266 2.82 1.48 -14.15
CA ASP A 266 2.87 0.19 -13.47
C ASP A 266 3.92 -0.78 -14.07
N ASN A 267 5.09 -0.95 -13.45
CA ASN A 267 5.66 -0.11 -12.39
C ASN A 267 6.97 0.52 -12.83
N GLY A 268 7.01 1.00 -14.07
CA GLY A 268 8.14 1.78 -14.58
C GLY A 268 8.39 3.00 -13.70
N SER A 269 7.33 3.65 -13.20
CA SER A 269 7.40 4.85 -12.38
C SER A 269 8.07 4.58 -11.02
N GLY A 270 7.67 3.52 -10.30
CA GLY A 270 8.28 3.14 -9.03
C GLY A 270 9.70 2.61 -9.22
N ALA A 271 9.95 1.77 -10.23
CA ALA A 271 11.29 1.27 -10.55
C ALA A 271 12.28 2.41 -10.89
N ALA A 272 11.89 3.36 -11.75
CA ALA A 272 12.68 4.56 -12.00
C ALA A 272 12.83 5.42 -10.74
N GLY A 273 11.84 5.39 -9.85
CA GLY A 273 11.91 6.04 -8.55
C GLY A 273 12.98 5.45 -7.63
N VAL A 274 13.17 4.13 -7.63
CA VAL A 274 14.26 3.46 -6.90
C VAL A 274 15.62 3.98 -7.41
N LEU A 275 15.78 4.08 -8.72
CA LEU A 275 17.01 4.62 -9.34
C LEU A 275 17.22 6.10 -9.00
N ALA A 276 16.15 6.90 -8.96
CA ALA A 276 16.22 8.31 -8.58
C ALA A 276 16.67 8.50 -7.12
N LEU A 277 16.13 7.70 -6.19
CA LEU A 277 16.55 7.74 -4.79
C LEU A 277 17.98 7.22 -4.59
N ALA A 278 18.42 6.24 -5.39
CA ALA A 278 19.82 5.81 -5.41
C ALA A 278 20.78 6.95 -5.80
N ARG A 279 20.45 7.72 -6.84
CA ARG A 279 21.22 8.92 -7.23
C ARG A 279 21.27 9.95 -6.11
N LEU A 280 20.14 10.22 -5.46
CA LEU A 280 20.06 11.17 -4.36
C LEU A 280 20.97 10.75 -3.20
N VAL A 281 20.91 9.49 -2.77
CA VAL A 281 21.75 8.99 -1.66
C VAL A 281 23.24 9.00 -2.05
N ALA A 282 23.59 8.56 -3.25
CA ALA A 282 24.96 8.60 -3.74
C ALA A 282 25.53 10.03 -3.78
N ARG A 283 24.71 11.04 -4.15
CA ARG A 283 25.10 12.46 -4.16
C ARG A 283 25.15 13.08 -2.77
N ALA A 284 24.27 12.66 -1.86
CA ALA A 284 24.31 13.07 -0.47
C ALA A 284 25.59 12.56 0.23
N LYS A 285 26.18 11.46 -0.25
CA LYS A 285 27.45 10.85 0.21
C LYS A 285 27.47 10.41 1.68
N ALA A 286 26.39 10.60 2.43
CA ALA A 286 26.31 10.24 3.84
C ALA A 286 24.92 9.70 4.20
N ALA A 287 24.91 8.53 4.85
CA ALA A 287 23.77 7.94 5.52
C ALA A 287 24.24 7.31 6.84
N ARG A 288 23.42 7.36 7.89
CA ARG A 288 23.71 6.71 9.18
C ARG A 288 23.49 5.20 9.07
N ALA A 289 22.36 4.79 8.52
CA ALA A 289 22.01 3.39 8.30
C ALA A 289 22.45 2.93 6.90
N ASP A 290 22.53 1.61 6.72
CA ASP A 290 22.66 1.05 5.38
C ASP A 290 21.40 1.36 4.57
N VAL A 291 21.59 1.62 3.27
CA VAL A 291 20.48 1.76 2.33
C VAL A 291 20.62 0.72 1.24
N ARG A 292 19.57 -0.08 1.05
CA ARG A 292 19.47 -1.09 0.00
C ARG A 292 18.43 -0.67 -1.01
N PHE A 293 18.83 -0.58 -2.28
CA PHE A 293 17.93 -0.36 -3.40
C PHE A 293 17.65 -1.71 -4.05
N LEU A 294 16.39 -2.10 -4.12
CA LEU A 294 15.97 -3.42 -4.58
C LEU A 294 14.95 -3.25 -5.71
N VAL A 295 15.24 -3.82 -6.88
CA VAL A 295 14.26 -3.98 -7.95
C VAL A 295 13.95 -5.47 -8.10
N VAL A 296 12.68 -5.82 -8.10
CA VAL A 296 12.23 -7.23 -8.12
C VAL A 296 11.47 -7.56 -9.39
N LEU A 297 11.49 -8.83 -9.80
CA LEU A 297 10.65 -9.35 -10.87
C LEU A 297 9.55 -10.26 -10.30
N GLY A 298 8.48 -10.43 -11.05
CA GLY A 298 7.43 -11.38 -10.76
C GLY A 298 6.38 -10.89 -9.77
N GLU A 299 6.27 -9.57 -9.56
CA GLU A 299 5.16 -8.98 -8.79
C GLU A 299 3.82 -9.40 -9.42
N GLU A 300 3.76 -9.25 -10.74
CA GLU A 300 2.56 -9.45 -11.56
C GLU A 300 2.18 -10.91 -11.72
N GLN A 301 3.02 -11.82 -11.20
CA GLN A 301 2.75 -13.26 -11.12
C GLN A 301 2.53 -13.71 -9.67
N GLY A 302 2.21 -12.76 -8.79
CA GLY A 302 1.89 -13.02 -7.39
C GLY A 302 3.10 -12.86 -6.47
N LEU A 303 3.84 -11.77 -6.61
CA LEU A 303 4.92 -11.35 -5.70
C LEU A 303 6.09 -12.34 -5.65
N LEU A 304 6.42 -13.00 -6.75
CA LEU A 304 7.39 -14.10 -6.77
C LEU A 304 8.78 -13.64 -6.30
N GLY A 305 9.28 -12.53 -6.84
CA GLY A 305 10.60 -12.00 -6.51
C GLY A 305 10.71 -11.52 -5.07
N SER A 306 9.76 -10.72 -4.57
CA SER A 306 9.78 -10.23 -3.18
C SER A 306 9.54 -11.34 -2.16
N LYS A 307 8.65 -12.32 -2.44
CA LYS A 307 8.49 -13.52 -1.61
C LYS A 307 9.80 -14.31 -1.53
N ALA A 308 10.47 -14.53 -2.66
CA ALA A 308 11.75 -15.24 -2.69
C ALA A 308 12.84 -14.47 -1.93
N TYR A 309 12.90 -13.14 -2.11
CA TYR A 309 13.83 -12.26 -1.39
C TYR A 309 13.64 -12.40 0.12
N VAL A 310 12.43 -12.15 0.62
CA VAL A 310 12.13 -12.20 2.07
C VAL A 310 12.32 -13.60 2.65
N ALA A 311 11.98 -14.66 1.90
CA ALA A 311 12.19 -16.04 2.33
C ALA A 311 13.68 -16.44 2.39
N GLY A 312 14.53 -15.82 1.56
CA GLY A 312 15.97 -16.07 1.53
C GLY A 312 16.77 -15.33 2.61
N LEU A 313 16.17 -14.36 3.31
CA LEU A 313 16.86 -13.61 4.37
C LEU A 313 17.06 -14.46 5.63
N SER A 314 18.25 -14.39 6.21
CA SER A 314 18.52 -14.98 7.52
C SER A 314 17.78 -14.22 8.63
N PRO A 315 17.54 -14.84 9.81
CA PRO A 315 16.98 -14.13 10.96
C PRO A 315 17.77 -12.88 11.35
N ALA A 316 19.10 -12.91 11.22
CA ALA A 316 19.96 -11.77 11.49
C ALA A 316 19.79 -10.64 10.46
N ALA A 317 19.61 -10.98 9.17
CA ALA A 317 19.33 -10.00 8.14
C ALA A 317 17.94 -9.37 8.33
N LEU A 318 16.92 -10.18 8.62
CA LEU A 318 15.56 -9.69 8.92
C LEU A 318 15.56 -8.72 10.11
N ALA A 319 16.32 -9.01 11.16
CA ALA A 319 16.40 -8.16 12.35
C ALA A 319 17.11 -6.81 12.11
N ARG A 320 17.91 -6.69 11.04
CA ARG A 320 18.55 -5.42 10.66
C ARG A 320 17.59 -4.47 9.94
N ILE A 321 16.58 -4.98 9.26
CA ILE A 321 15.67 -4.16 8.44
C ILE A 321 14.77 -3.35 9.36
N ARG A 322 14.97 -2.02 9.38
CA ARG A 322 14.21 -1.10 10.23
C ARG A 322 13.03 -0.47 9.51
N TYR A 323 13.14 -0.34 8.19
CA TYR A 323 12.12 0.31 7.38
C TYR A 323 12.23 -0.12 5.93
N VAL A 324 11.09 -0.30 5.27
CA VAL A 324 10.99 -0.60 3.85
C VAL A 324 10.03 0.40 3.20
N ILE A 325 10.50 1.04 2.13
CA ILE A 325 9.73 1.95 1.27
C ILE A 325 9.47 1.20 -0.03
N ASN A 326 8.24 0.75 -0.24
CA ASN A 326 7.79 0.24 -1.54
C ASN A 326 7.21 1.38 -2.38
N MET A 327 7.60 1.48 -3.64
CA MET A 327 7.02 2.39 -4.63
C MET A 327 6.37 1.56 -5.72
N ASP A 328 5.07 1.70 -5.85
CA ASP A 328 4.27 1.02 -6.86
C ASP A 328 3.20 1.98 -7.35
N MET A 329 3.20 2.26 -8.66
CA MET A 329 2.36 3.26 -9.34
C MET A 329 2.42 4.63 -8.66
N ILE A 330 3.42 5.44 -9.04
CA ILE A 330 3.64 6.77 -8.48
C ILE A 330 3.34 7.89 -9.49
N GLY A 331 2.62 7.58 -10.56
CA GLY A 331 2.61 8.37 -11.78
C GLY A 331 1.24 8.70 -12.35
N PHE A 332 0.12 8.32 -11.76
CA PHE A 332 -1.20 8.68 -12.24
C PHE A 332 -2.01 9.43 -11.18
N ASP A 333 -2.52 10.59 -11.58
CA ASP A 333 -3.52 11.33 -10.81
C ASP A 333 -4.43 12.07 -11.78
N ARG A 334 -5.74 11.93 -11.57
CA ARG A 334 -6.75 12.47 -12.48
C ARG A 334 -7.41 13.71 -11.89
N THR A 335 -7.60 13.78 -10.58
CA THR A 335 -8.36 14.85 -9.92
C THR A 335 -7.47 15.64 -8.96
N PRO A 336 -7.11 16.89 -9.30
CA PRO A 336 -6.40 17.75 -8.36
C PRO A 336 -7.20 17.96 -7.05
N PRO A 337 -6.53 18.13 -5.90
CA PRO A 337 -5.09 18.20 -5.72
C PRO A 337 -4.41 16.82 -5.80
N LEU A 338 -3.08 16.82 -6.03
CA LEU A 338 -2.30 15.59 -6.05
C LEU A 338 -2.55 14.74 -4.80
N SER A 339 -2.63 13.43 -4.96
CA SER A 339 -3.11 12.52 -3.92
C SER A 339 -2.20 11.29 -3.74
N LEU A 340 -1.91 10.97 -2.47
CA LEU A 340 -1.04 9.87 -2.03
C LEU A 340 -1.80 8.94 -1.10
N LEU A 341 -1.73 7.64 -1.39
CA LEU A 341 -2.12 6.60 -0.46
C LEU A 341 -0.85 6.00 0.16
N ILE A 342 -0.80 6.02 1.50
CA ILE A 342 0.22 5.34 2.30
C ILE A 342 -0.42 4.02 2.76
N GLU A 343 0.07 2.90 2.26
CA GLU A 343 -0.51 1.60 2.62
C GLU A 343 0.43 0.78 3.52
N THR A 344 -0.13 0.25 4.60
CA THR A 344 0.57 -0.59 5.57
C THR A 344 -0.41 -1.41 6.42
N ASN A 345 0.05 -2.01 7.51
CA ASN A 345 -0.79 -2.65 8.52
C ASN A 345 -0.81 -1.83 9.82
N SER A 346 -1.87 -1.99 10.62
CA SER A 346 -2.10 -1.22 11.86
C SER A 346 -0.97 -1.28 12.90
N PHE A 347 -0.15 -2.34 12.90
CA PHE A 347 1.03 -2.40 13.78
C PHE A 347 2.10 -1.34 13.45
N ASN A 348 2.03 -0.72 12.26
CA ASN A 348 2.90 0.39 11.83
C ASN A 348 2.23 1.76 11.97
N THR A 349 1.16 1.91 12.76
CA THR A 349 0.42 3.18 12.91
C THR A 349 1.35 4.38 13.13
N ALA A 350 2.24 4.34 14.12
CA ALA A 350 3.15 5.48 14.41
C ALA A 350 4.03 5.87 13.22
N MET A 351 4.45 4.89 12.42
CA MET A 351 5.27 5.07 11.23
C MET A 351 4.46 5.61 10.05
N ALA A 352 3.22 5.14 9.87
CA ALA A 352 2.30 5.65 8.86
C ALA A 352 1.91 7.11 9.15
N GLU A 353 1.62 7.43 10.40
CA GLU A 353 1.36 8.78 10.89
C GLU A 353 2.55 9.70 10.64
N LYS A 354 3.77 9.25 10.99
CA LYS A 354 5.01 9.98 10.70
C LYS A 354 5.21 10.21 9.20
N THR A 355 4.86 9.23 8.37
CA THR A 355 4.91 9.34 6.90
C THR A 355 3.94 10.40 6.39
N ALA A 356 2.69 10.38 6.86
CA ALA A 356 1.69 11.40 6.52
C ALA A 356 2.10 12.81 6.99
N ASP A 357 2.72 12.92 8.16
CA ASP A 357 3.28 14.19 8.66
C ASP A 357 4.42 14.69 7.78
N LEU A 358 5.29 13.81 7.26
CA LEU A 358 6.34 14.19 6.32
C LEU A 358 5.75 14.59 4.97
N ALA A 359 4.72 13.89 4.49
CA ALA A 359 3.99 14.23 3.27
C ALA A 359 3.40 15.64 3.37
N GLY A 360 2.69 15.93 4.47
CA GLY A 360 2.10 17.25 4.70
C GLY A 360 3.11 18.39 4.92
N ARG A 361 4.38 18.06 5.17
CA ARG A 361 5.48 19.03 5.36
C ARG A 361 6.29 19.31 4.10
N TYR A 362 6.59 18.28 3.32
CA TYR A 362 7.57 18.37 2.22
C TYR A 362 6.96 18.22 0.83
N THR A 363 5.65 18.01 0.76
CA THR A 363 4.91 17.83 -0.49
C THR A 363 3.66 18.71 -0.54
N THR A 364 3.02 18.75 -1.70
CA THR A 364 1.73 19.42 -1.93
C THR A 364 0.56 18.43 -1.97
N MET A 365 0.82 17.15 -1.69
CA MET A 365 -0.18 16.10 -1.82
C MET A 365 -1.14 16.06 -0.64
N THR A 366 -2.40 15.73 -0.92
CA THR A 366 -3.32 15.19 0.09
C THR A 366 -2.94 13.74 0.35
N SER A 367 -2.85 13.32 1.61
CA SER A 367 -2.48 11.93 1.95
C SER A 367 -3.59 11.19 2.70
N GLN A 368 -3.70 9.89 2.45
CA GLN A 368 -4.50 8.96 3.24
C GLN A 368 -3.65 7.78 3.69
N ILE A 369 -4.02 7.15 4.80
CA ILE A 369 -3.39 5.93 5.27
C ILE A 369 -4.38 4.78 5.16
N SER A 370 -4.01 3.73 4.44
CA SER A 370 -4.66 2.42 4.46
C SER A 370 -3.93 1.51 5.45
N TYR A 371 -4.67 0.91 6.38
CA TYR A 371 -4.16 -0.09 7.32
C TYR A 371 -4.45 -1.54 6.88
N HIS A 372 -4.93 -1.70 5.65
CA HIS A 372 -5.45 -2.96 5.13
C HIS A 372 -4.63 -3.41 3.92
N ALA A 373 -3.32 -3.54 4.11
CA ALA A 373 -2.36 -3.77 3.02
C ALA A 373 -2.65 -5.00 2.15
N TRP A 374 -2.37 -4.87 0.85
CA TRP A 374 -2.53 -5.92 -0.15
C TRP A 374 -1.74 -5.59 -1.43
N GLY A 375 -1.57 -6.58 -2.31
CA GLY A 375 -1.35 -6.31 -3.73
C GLY A 375 -0.01 -5.75 -4.20
N SER A 376 1.04 -5.66 -3.37
CA SER A 376 2.38 -5.31 -3.89
C SER A 376 3.50 -5.85 -2.99
N ASP A 377 4.75 -5.56 -3.35
CA ASP A 377 5.96 -6.12 -2.73
C ASP A 377 6.21 -5.69 -1.28
N HIS A 378 5.44 -4.75 -0.73
CA HIS A 378 5.41 -4.47 0.72
C HIS A 378 4.82 -5.63 1.52
N VAL A 379 3.91 -6.43 0.94
CA VAL A 379 3.15 -7.46 1.64
C VAL A 379 4.05 -8.57 2.23
N PRO A 380 5.03 -9.15 1.51
CA PRO A 380 5.92 -10.16 2.08
C PRO A 380 6.71 -9.66 3.30
N PHE A 381 7.13 -8.39 3.33
CA PHE A 381 7.80 -7.79 4.49
C PHE A 381 6.83 -7.60 5.66
N LEU A 382 5.63 -7.09 5.40
CA LEU A 382 4.58 -6.93 6.42
C LEU A 382 4.18 -8.27 7.06
N ASN A 383 4.17 -9.36 6.28
CA ASN A 383 3.90 -10.71 6.78
C ASN A 383 4.97 -11.21 7.76
N LYS A 384 6.19 -10.67 7.68
CA LYS A 384 7.28 -10.91 8.65
C LYS A 384 7.32 -9.87 9.78
N LYS A 385 6.31 -9.01 9.90
CA LYS A 385 6.25 -7.90 10.87
C LYS A 385 7.40 -6.90 10.72
N ILE A 386 7.94 -6.78 9.52
CA ILE A 386 8.94 -5.76 9.20
C ILE A 386 8.21 -4.43 8.97
N PRO A 387 8.65 -3.33 9.60
CA PRO A 387 8.06 -2.02 9.38
C PRO A 387 8.20 -1.60 7.91
N THR A 388 7.07 -1.47 7.22
CA THR A 388 7.04 -1.28 5.76
C THR A 388 5.87 -0.39 5.39
N ILE A 389 6.06 0.47 4.39
CA ILE A 389 5.00 1.22 3.75
C ILE A 389 5.04 0.97 2.23
N LEU A 390 3.89 1.13 1.59
CA LEU A 390 3.78 1.43 0.18
C LEU A 390 3.40 2.90 0.02
N THR A 391 4.13 3.64 -0.82
CA THR A 391 3.66 4.91 -1.38
C THR A 391 3.13 4.66 -2.78
N ILE A 392 1.82 4.87 -2.96
CA ILE A 392 1.10 4.67 -4.21
C ILE A 392 0.18 5.86 -4.46
N GLU A 393 -0.08 6.19 -5.71
CA GLU A 393 -1.15 7.12 -6.07
C GLU A 393 -2.51 6.73 -5.45
N SER A 394 -3.35 7.70 -5.08
CA SER A 394 -4.65 7.36 -4.46
C SER A 394 -5.73 6.95 -5.47
N GLU A 395 -5.59 7.35 -6.73
CA GLU A 395 -6.53 7.09 -7.82
C GLU A 395 -6.16 5.87 -8.68
N PHE A 396 -5.30 4.96 -8.21
CA PHE A 396 -4.88 3.77 -8.98
C PHE A 396 -6.06 2.92 -9.50
N ASP A 397 -7.15 2.88 -8.73
CA ASP A 397 -8.38 2.15 -9.10
C ASP A 397 -9.13 2.81 -10.27
N ASP A 398 -8.88 4.10 -10.51
CA ASP A 398 -9.45 4.91 -11.58
C ASP A 398 -8.48 5.08 -12.78
N ASN A 399 -7.25 4.55 -12.69
CA ASN A 399 -6.29 4.56 -13.80
C ASN A 399 -6.80 3.68 -14.96
N PRO A 400 -7.17 4.25 -16.12
CA PRO A 400 -7.71 3.49 -17.24
C PRO A 400 -6.64 2.69 -17.99
N ASN A 401 -5.36 2.94 -17.71
CA ASN A 401 -4.22 2.31 -18.37
C ASN A 401 -3.62 1.15 -17.56
N TYR A 402 -4.07 0.94 -16.32
CA TYR A 402 -3.56 -0.13 -15.46
C TYR A 402 -3.66 -1.52 -16.13
N HIS A 403 -2.54 -2.25 -16.21
CA HIS A 403 -2.39 -3.51 -16.94
C HIS A 403 -2.85 -3.44 -18.41
N ARG A 404 -2.61 -2.30 -19.10
CA ARG A 404 -2.96 -2.11 -20.51
C ARG A 404 -1.76 -1.81 -21.38
N THR A 405 -1.91 -2.10 -22.67
CA THR A 405 -0.98 -1.64 -23.71
C THR A 405 -0.90 -0.12 -23.84
N THR A 406 -1.84 0.61 -23.23
CA THR A 406 -1.91 2.08 -23.20
C THR A 406 -1.20 2.71 -21.99
N ASP A 407 -0.62 1.91 -21.08
CA ASP A 407 0.22 2.42 -20.00
C ASP A 407 1.55 2.94 -20.55
N LEU A 408 1.54 4.21 -20.97
CA LEU A 408 2.58 4.88 -21.73
C LEU A 408 2.99 6.19 -21.04
N ILE A 409 4.22 6.65 -21.32
CA ILE A 409 4.78 7.91 -20.80
C ILE A 409 3.81 9.11 -20.81
N PRO A 410 3.00 9.36 -21.86
CA PRO A 410 2.09 10.51 -21.87
C PRO A 410 0.98 10.45 -20.80
N ALA A 411 0.69 9.28 -20.23
CA ALA A 411 -0.25 9.13 -19.12
C ALA A 411 0.38 9.43 -17.75
N VAL A 412 1.71 9.56 -17.69
CA VAL A 412 2.45 9.78 -16.44
C VAL A 412 2.42 11.25 -16.03
N ASN A 413 1.87 11.51 -14.85
CA ASN A 413 1.93 12.74 -14.09
C ASN A 413 3.27 12.86 -13.37
N PHE A 414 4.24 13.47 -14.05
CA PHE A 414 5.59 13.69 -13.50
C PHE A 414 5.62 14.58 -12.25
N ASP A 415 4.63 15.45 -12.05
CA ASP A 415 4.53 16.25 -10.83
C ASP A 415 4.22 15.35 -9.62
N LEU A 416 3.30 14.39 -9.77
CA LEU A 416 3.04 13.38 -8.74
C LEU A 416 4.29 12.55 -8.44
N CYS A 417 4.97 12.02 -9.47
CA CYS A 417 6.22 11.27 -9.31
C CYS A 417 7.22 12.07 -8.48
N HIS A 418 7.40 13.35 -8.81
CA HIS A 418 8.33 14.22 -8.10
C HIS A 418 7.91 14.47 -6.65
N GLN A 419 6.62 14.67 -6.35
CA GLN A 419 6.13 14.83 -4.98
C GLN A 419 6.32 13.55 -4.14
N ILE A 420 6.08 12.37 -4.71
CA ILE A 420 6.29 11.08 -4.03
C ILE A 420 7.78 10.84 -3.79
N LEU A 421 8.66 11.15 -4.77
CA LEU A 421 10.11 11.08 -4.59
C LEU A 421 10.60 12.02 -3.48
N ARG A 422 10.04 13.23 -3.38
CA ARG A 422 10.35 14.17 -2.29
C ARG A 422 9.98 13.59 -0.92
N LEU A 423 8.80 12.95 -0.81
CA LEU A 423 8.43 12.25 0.41
C LEU A 423 9.41 11.13 0.73
N ASN A 424 9.71 10.26 -0.23
CA ASN A 424 10.55 9.09 0.01
C ASN A 424 12.00 9.48 0.31
N ALA A 425 12.50 10.57 -0.26
CA ALA A 425 13.77 11.18 0.14
C ALA A 425 13.74 11.72 1.58
N ALA A 426 12.63 12.35 2.00
CA ALA A 426 12.45 12.77 3.40
C ALA A 426 12.39 11.59 4.37
N LEU A 427 11.81 10.45 3.95
CA LEU A 427 11.82 9.22 4.73
C LEU A 427 13.22 8.61 4.83
N LEU A 428 14.01 8.63 3.77
CA LEU A 428 15.41 8.23 3.81
C LEU A 428 16.23 9.12 4.77
N ALA A 429 15.99 10.42 4.79
CA ALA A 429 16.61 11.31 5.78
C ALA A 429 16.20 10.94 7.21
N GLU A 430 14.92 10.66 7.45
CA GLU A 430 14.41 10.28 8.78
C GLU A 430 14.97 8.93 9.26
N TYR A 431 14.84 7.88 8.45
CA TYR A 431 15.06 6.50 8.89
C TYR A 431 16.48 5.99 8.62
N ALA A 432 17.09 6.44 7.52
CA ALA A 432 18.48 6.13 7.19
C ALA A 432 19.45 7.22 7.60
N GLY A 433 19.00 8.41 8.00
CA GLY A 433 19.89 9.52 8.34
C GLY A 433 20.65 10.05 7.13
N VAL A 434 20.04 9.98 5.94
CA VAL A 434 20.62 10.58 4.72
C VAL A 434 20.66 12.09 4.88
N GLN A 435 21.83 12.67 4.71
CA GLN A 435 22.04 14.10 4.87
C GLN A 435 23.13 14.61 3.93
N LEU A 436 23.08 15.90 3.60
CA LEU A 436 24.18 16.54 2.90
C LEU A 436 25.41 16.64 3.81
N PRO A 437 26.63 16.59 3.25
CA PRO A 437 27.82 16.90 4.03
C PRO A 437 27.75 18.35 4.54
N PRO A 438 28.38 18.66 5.69
CA PRO A 438 28.48 20.03 6.18
C PRO A 438 29.07 20.95 5.10
N ALA A 439 28.50 22.15 4.95
CA ALA A 439 29.03 23.14 4.01
C ALA A 439 30.47 23.51 4.42
N GLY A 440 31.47 22.99 3.69
CA GLY A 440 32.89 23.24 3.97
C GLY A 440 33.83 22.07 3.67
N GLU A 441 33.33 20.84 3.50
CA GLU A 441 34.15 19.66 3.18
C GLU A 441 34.17 19.29 1.68
N GLY A 442 33.95 20.29 0.81
CA GLY A 442 34.29 20.20 -0.61
C GLY A 442 35.77 20.54 -0.79
N GLY A 443 36.65 19.57 -0.56
CA GLY A 443 38.09 19.75 -0.54
C GLY A 443 38.67 20.39 -1.80
N ALA A 444 39.74 21.15 -1.58
CA ALA A 444 40.87 21.16 -2.49
C ALA A 444 41.28 19.70 -2.76
N ASP A 445 41.25 19.30 -4.02
CA ASP A 445 42.22 18.43 -4.69
C ASP A 445 41.97 18.47 -6.19
#